data_AF-A0A349K4Z5-F1
#
_entry.id   AF-A0A349K4Z5-F1
#
_cell.length_a   1.000
_cell.length_b   1.000
_cell.length_c   1.000
_cell.angle_alpha   90.00
_cell.angle_beta   90.00
_cell.angle_gamma   90.00
#
_symmetry.space_group_name_H-M   'P 1'
#
loop_
_entity.id
_entity.type
_entity.pdbx_description
1 polymer ?
#
loop_
_entity_poly.entity_id
_entity_poly.type
_entity_poly.pdbx_seq_one_letter_code
_entity_poly.pdbx_strand_id
1 'polypeptide(L)'
;MSDPGQKKDEVDYRLNFDAKGSFTPVLSEGATATSVRSGQGTGGVLLSVGSLVAFAFGIMLLCFKLRIHRLLVFLSLLSGLNLCVLLMMGLKMMSTDLKDGKDRLSRHARSATAAVEKELGLEAGSFRWEGSLQGLKSQEEHTRRRVLGIRQDYAAAIERSNAILGRFPERHLAPFWDVRPTASILGPDDPPAPDFEIAPSPIPKWLTWVGGILALVGGVLGSVLGFRRVKTKRYIENVPTSLSTGLAYGPAEIKGKAVLYEGRDHFIEGPLTQAKCCHVHYKVTETRGSGKNRKTVTIEKWTEQVPFECHDAEGAVRVVPEGAEVQADLAMHRSAGRRDYYEYHIAEDEELYILGSAVIEPTAGETLQMADGDNDRFPFMISDRSEDETMLKISRGGLIRMSFGFIGIVMMVMLMFAGTGSYSPSDFLAAALTAPAFLVLSTFILMFNDLVFLRNRVKRAHANIEVSLKKRIDLIPTLESVAKAYLEHEREVHQNIAALRSILSGKKKYSPEEIDSAIRAESAVTNRMLALAEDYPDLKGNEVMSNLMDKLVLVENEVALMRDGYNDSVELYRTGSQRFPEIILAKVFHFRDADFLRAQLEVRKAPKVALET
;
A
#
# COMPACT_ATOMS: atom_id res chain seq x y z
N MET A 1 -37.71 68.11 6.51
CA MET A 1 -37.44 69.07 5.42
C MET A 1 -36.38 68.43 4.55
N SER A 2 -36.86 67.63 3.61
CA SER A 2 -36.10 66.89 2.62
C SER A 2 -36.10 67.73 1.35
N ASP A 3 -34.93 68.04 0.81
CA ASP A 3 -34.79 68.59 -0.53
C ASP A 3 -34.94 67.42 -1.54
N PRO A 4 -35.98 67.38 -2.40
CA PRO A 4 -36.17 66.30 -3.35
C PRO A 4 -35.51 66.59 -4.71
N GLY A 5 -34.55 67.53 -4.78
CA GLY A 5 -34.00 68.05 -6.03
C GLY A 5 -32.63 67.56 -6.49
N GLN A 6 -31.85 66.85 -5.68
CA GLN A 6 -30.53 66.34 -6.13
C GLN A 6 -30.66 64.95 -6.73
N LYS A 7 -30.88 64.89 -8.05
CA LYS A 7 -30.43 63.76 -8.86
C LYS A 7 -28.96 63.53 -8.50
N LYS A 8 -28.64 62.34 -7.96
CA LYS A 8 -27.26 61.84 -7.96
C LYS A 8 -26.77 61.98 -9.41
N ASP A 9 -25.80 62.86 -9.65
CA ASP A 9 -25.10 62.90 -10.92
C ASP A 9 -24.59 61.47 -11.17
N GLU A 10 -25.19 60.83 -12.16
CA GLU A 10 -24.76 59.54 -12.66
C GLU A 10 -23.42 59.83 -13.36
N VAL A 11 -22.33 59.72 -12.61
CA VAL A 11 -20.98 59.91 -13.14
C VAL A 11 -20.75 58.81 -14.16
N ASP A 12 -20.91 59.16 -15.44
CA ASP A 12 -20.65 58.30 -16.59
C ASP A 12 -19.13 58.08 -16.70
N TYR A 13 -18.62 57.06 -16.00
CA TYR A 13 -17.21 56.69 -16.09
C TYR A 13 -16.94 56.09 -17.47
N ARG A 14 -16.29 56.87 -18.34
CA ARG A 14 -15.84 56.41 -19.66
C ARG A 14 -14.41 55.89 -19.59
N LEU A 15 -14.24 54.60 -19.87
CA LEU A 15 -12.93 53.99 -20.04
C LEU A 15 -12.48 54.14 -21.50
N ASN A 16 -11.57 55.07 -21.77
CA ASN A 16 -10.95 55.24 -23.07
C ASN A 16 -9.59 54.53 -23.08
N PHE A 17 -9.31 53.78 -24.14
CA PHE A 17 -8.00 53.17 -24.36
C PHE A 17 -7.22 54.05 -25.34
N ASP A 18 -6.08 54.59 -24.91
CA ASP A 18 -5.24 55.48 -25.73
C ASP A 18 -4.54 54.74 -26.90
N ALA A 19 -4.62 53.41 -26.89
CA ALA A 19 -4.17 52.53 -27.97
C ALA A 19 -5.33 51.66 -28.48
N LYS A 20 -5.43 51.47 -29.80
CA LYS A 20 -6.37 50.51 -30.39
C LYS A 20 -5.90 49.07 -30.12
N GLY A 21 -6.72 48.27 -29.44
CA GLY A 21 -6.43 46.88 -29.09
C GLY A 21 -7.67 46.13 -28.59
N SER A 22 -7.58 44.80 -28.47
CA SER A 22 -8.63 43.99 -27.84
C SER A 22 -8.37 43.93 -26.34
N PHE A 23 -9.08 44.76 -25.58
CA PHE A 23 -9.01 44.78 -24.12
C PHE A 23 -10.26 44.13 -23.54
N THR A 24 -10.09 43.30 -22.51
CA THR A 24 -11.18 42.87 -21.65
C THR A 24 -11.03 43.63 -20.34
N PRO A 25 -11.75 44.75 -20.15
CA PRO A 25 -11.60 45.54 -18.93
C PRO A 25 -12.09 44.74 -17.73
N VAL A 26 -11.24 44.61 -16.72
CA VAL A 26 -11.60 44.08 -15.40
C VAL A 26 -11.65 45.26 -14.45
N LEU A 27 -12.86 45.67 -14.08
CA LEU A 27 -13.06 46.72 -13.09
C LEU A 27 -13.03 46.08 -11.70
N SER A 28 -12.15 46.57 -10.82
CA SER A 28 -12.08 46.12 -9.43
C SER A 28 -11.92 47.31 -8.50
N GLU A 29 -12.69 47.31 -7.42
CA GLU A 29 -12.66 48.36 -6.41
C GLU A 29 -11.48 48.13 -5.44
N GLY A 30 -10.53 49.08 -5.39
CA GLY A 30 -9.40 49.05 -4.43
C GLY A 30 -8.37 47.93 -4.61
N ALA A 31 -8.53 47.04 -5.59
CA ALA A 31 -7.65 45.91 -5.82
C ALA A 31 -6.62 46.20 -6.94
N THR A 32 -5.36 45.81 -6.72
CA THR A 32 -4.33 45.84 -7.77
C THR A 32 -4.60 44.75 -8.81
N ALA A 33 -4.20 44.97 -10.06
CA ALA A 33 -4.31 43.94 -11.11
C ALA A 33 -3.70 42.58 -10.69
N THR A 34 -2.60 42.62 -9.93
CA THR A 34 -1.95 41.43 -9.36
C THR A 34 -2.85 40.70 -8.36
N SER A 35 -3.54 41.43 -7.48
CA SER A 35 -4.45 40.82 -6.48
C SER A 35 -5.68 40.17 -7.12
N VAL A 36 -6.25 40.77 -8.17
CA VAL A 36 -7.39 40.19 -8.91
C VAL A 36 -6.96 38.91 -9.65
N ARG A 37 -5.80 38.93 -10.32
CA ARG A 37 -5.23 37.76 -11.00
C ARG A 37 -4.88 36.64 -10.02
N SER A 38 -4.31 36.99 -8.86
CA SER A 38 -4.04 36.05 -7.77
C SER A 38 -5.33 35.38 -7.26
N GLY A 39 -6.41 36.13 -7.07
CA GLY A 39 -7.69 35.59 -6.61
C GLY A 39 -8.30 34.57 -7.57
N GLN A 40 -8.34 34.90 -8.87
CA GLN A 40 -8.83 34.01 -9.92
C GLN A 40 -7.94 32.76 -10.06
N GLY A 41 -6.61 32.91 -10.03
CA GLY A 41 -5.67 31.79 -10.06
C GLY A 41 -5.84 30.86 -8.86
N THR A 42 -5.98 31.42 -7.66
CA THR A 42 -6.17 30.64 -6.42
C THR A 42 -7.47 29.81 -6.48
N GLY A 43 -8.57 30.39 -6.95
CA GLY A 43 -9.83 29.67 -7.13
C GLY A 43 -9.71 28.51 -8.12
N GLY A 44 -9.03 28.73 -9.26
CA GLY A 44 -8.77 27.69 -10.25
C GLY A 44 -7.96 26.51 -9.72
N VAL A 45 -6.91 26.78 -8.93
CA VAL A 45 -6.10 25.74 -8.28
C VAL A 45 -6.93 24.92 -7.30
N LEU A 46 -7.68 25.58 -6.41
CA LEU A 46 -8.49 24.89 -5.40
C LEU A 46 -9.58 24.00 -6.04
N LEU A 47 -10.24 24.48 -7.10
CA LEU A 47 -11.23 23.69 -7.82
C LEU A 47 -10.60 22.49 -8.54
N SER A 48 -9.41 22.66 -9.11
CA SER A 48 -8.69 21.57 -9.78
C SER A 48 -8.23 20.50 -8.78
N VAL A 49 -7.67 20.91 -7.64
CA VAL A 49 -7.31 19.98 -6.56
C VAL A 49 -8.55 19.28 -6.01
N GLY A 50 -9.62 20.02 -5.73
CA GLY A 50 -10.88 19.46 -5.24
C GLY A 50 -11.52 18.46 -6.20
N SER A 51 -11.46 18.73 -7.52
CA SER A 51 -12.00 17.80 -8.53
C SER A 51 -11.19 16.51 -8.63
N LEU A 52 -9.86 16.58 -8.53
CA LEU A 52 -8.98 15.40 -8.48
C LEU A 52 -9.25 14.54 -7.24
N VAL A 53 -9.42 15.18 -6.08
CA VAL A 53 -9.79 14.50 -4.83
C VAL A 53 -11.12 13.77 -5.00
N ALA A 54 -12.16 14.48 -5.47
CA ALA A 54 -13.48 13.90 -5.69
C ALA A 54 -13.45 12.75 -6.71
N PHE A 55 -12.66 12.90 -7.77
CA PHE A 55 -12.48 11.87 -8.79
C PHE A 55 -11.80 10.61 -8.22
N ALA A 56 -10.73 10.77 -7.44
CA ALA A 56 -10.06 9.67 -6.76
C ALA A 56 -10.99 8.92 -5.79
N PHE A 57 -11.81 9.65 -5.02
CA PHE A 57 -12.85 9.04 -4.17
C PHE A 57 -13.92 8.31 -5.00
N GLY A 58 -14.33 8.87 -6.14
CA GLY A 58 -15.27 8.22 -7.06
C GLY A 58 -14.74 6.87 -7.57
N ILE A 59 -13.46 6.82 -7.98
CA ILE A 59 -12.80 5.58 -8.39
C ILE A 59 -12.78 4.56 -7.25
N MET A 60 -12.47 5.01 -6.03
CA MET A 60 -12.45 4.14 -4.84
C MET A 60 -13.83 3.56 -4.53
N LEU A 61 -14.89 4.38 -4.54
CA LEU A 61 -16.26 3.91 -4.33
C LEU A 61 -16.71 2.94 -5.43
N LEU A 62 -16.34 3.19 -6.69
CA LEU A 62 -16.59 2.27 -7.79
C LEU A 62 -15.87 0.94 -7.59
N CYS A 63 -14.60 0.95 -7.18
CA CYS A 63 -13.84 -0.26 -6.87
C CYS A 63 -14.50 -1.06 -5.74
N PHE A 64 -15.00 -0.39 -4.70
CA PHE A 64 -15.72 -1.05 -3.61
C PHE A 64 -17.04 -1.67 -4.06
N LYS A 65 -17.77 -1.00 -4.94
CA LYS A 65 -19.00 -1.53 -5.55
C LYS A 65 -18.72 -2.76 -6.41
N LEU A 66 -17.61 -2.75 -7.15
CA LEU A 66 -17.16 -3.86 -8.00
C LEU A 66 -16.37 -4.95 -7.25
N ARG A 67 -16.29 -4.87 -5.90
CA ARG A 67 -15.51 -5.80 -5.05
C ARG A 67 -14.03 -5.93 -5.45
N ILE A 68 -13.46 -4.91 -6.08
CA ILE A 68 -12.03 -4.84 -6.39
C ILE A 68 -11.28 -4.58 -5.07
N HIS A 69 -10.56 -5.60 -4.60
CA HIS A 69 -9.80 -5.56 -3.34
C HIS A 69 -8.30 -5.80 -3.55
N ARG A 70 -7.88 -6.26 -4.73
CA ARG A 70 -6.46 -6.36 -5.11
C ARG A 70 -5.86 -4.97 -5.22
N LEU A 71 -4.88 -4.68 -4.37
CA LEU A 71 -4.30 -3.35 -4.25
C LEU A 71 -3.66 -2.86 -5.54
N LEU A 72 -2.92 -3.73 -6.25
CA LEU A 72 -2.26 -3.34 -7.50
C LEU A 72 -3.26 -2.99 -8.60
N VAL A 73 -4.38 -3.72 -8.69
CA VAL A 73 -5.47 -3.40 -9.62
C VAL A 73 -6.08 -2.05 -9.27
N PHE A 74 -6.39 -1.84 -7.99
CA PHE A 74 -6.91 -0.57 -7.49
C PHE A 74 -5.98 0.61 -7.80
N LEU A 75 -4.70 0.51 -7.45
CA LEU A 75 -3.72 1.56 -7.70
C LEU A 75 -3.49 1.78 -9.19
N SER A 76 -3.56 0.73 -10.01
CA SER A 76 -3.43 0.85 -11.48
C SER A 76 -4.60 1.63 -12.08
N LEU A 77 -5.83 1.33 -11.64
CA LEU A 77 -7.02 2.08 -12.07
C LEU A 77 -6.95 3.53 -11.60
N LEU A 78 -6.65 3.76 -10.32
CA LEU A 78 -6.52 5.11 -9.75
C LEU A 78 -5.44 5.92 -10.46
N SER A 79 -4.27 5.32 -10.67
CA SER A 79 -3.14 5.96 -11.35
C SER A 79 -3.43 6.23 -12.81
N GLY A 80 -3.92 5.23 -13.56
CA GLY A 80 -4.17 5.34 -14.99
C GLY A 80 -5.27 6.36 -15.31
N LEU A 81 -6.37 6.34 -14.55
CA LEU A 81 -7.45 7.32 -14.74
C LEU A 81 -7.01 8.74 -14.37
N ASN A 82 -6.24 8.92 -13.29
CA ASN A 82 -5.72 10.23 -12.91
C ASN A 82 -4.72 10.77 -13.97
N LEU A 83 -3.81 9.92 -14.44
CA LEU A 83 -2.89 10.22 -15.54
C LEU A 83 -3.68 10.70 -16.77
N CYS A 84 -4.71 9.97 -17.20
CA CYS A 84 -5.55 10.35 -18.33
C CYS A 84 -6.23 11.71 -18.12
N VAL A 85 -6.81 11.96 -16.95
CA VAL A 85 -7.49 13.24 -16.66
C VAL A 85 -6.51 14.41 -16.70
N LEU A 86 -5.36 14.31 -16.03
CA LEU A 86 -4.35 15.37 -16.00
C LEU A 86 -3.73 15.59 -17.39
N LEU A 87 -3.46 14.54 -18.15
CA LEU A 87 -2.99 14.64 -19.53
C LEU A 87 -4.02 15.34 -20.43
N MET A 88 -5.28 14.93 -20.37
CA MET A 88 -6.35 15.57 -21.15
C MET A 88 -6.52 17.05 -20.78
N MET A 89 -6.46 17.38 -19.49
CA MET A 89 -6.57 18.75 -19.00
C MET A 89 -5.40 19.61 -19.48
N GLY A 90 -4.16 19.11 -19.36
CA GLY A 90 -2.96 19.78 -19.86
C GLY A 90 -2.98 19.98 -21.38
N LEU A 91 -3.27 18.93 -22.16
CA LEU A 91 -3.33 19.01 -23.62
C LEU A 91 -4.44 19.94 -24.11
N LYS A 92 -5.62 19.89 -23.48
CA LYS A 92 -6.74 20.78 -23.84
C LYS A 92 -6.42 22.22 -23.52
N MET A 93 -5.85 22.49 -22.34
CA MET A 93 -5.42 23.84 -21.95
C MET A 93 -4.36 24.38 -22.93
N MET A 94 -3.37 23.57 -23.27
CA MET A 94 -2.33 23.92 -24.26
C MET A 94 -2.93 24.26 -25.62
N SER A 95 -3.83 23.40 -26.12
CA SER A 95 -4.49 23.63 -27.42
C SER A 95 -5.24 24.96 -27.45
N THR A 96 -6.00 25.25 -26.39
CA THR A 96 -6.74 26.51 -26.25
C THR A 96 -5.78 27.70 -26.18
N ASP A 97 -4.75 27.64 -25.33
CA ASP A 97 -3.79 28.73 -25.14
C ASP A 97 -3.03 29.07 -26.42
N LEU A 98 -2.64 28.05 -27.21
CA LEU A 98 -1.93 28.22 -28.47
C LEU A 98 -2.85 28.78 -29.58
N LYS A 99 -4.10 28.32 -29.66
CA LYS A 99 -5.09 28.86 -30.61
C LYS A 99 -5.45 30.31 -30.28
N ASP A 100 -5.71 30.60 -29.01
CA ASP A 100 -5.95 31.96 -28.54
C ASP A 100 -4.73 32.86 -28.76
N GLY A 101 -3.52 32.31 -28.61
CA GLY A 101 -2.27 32.96 -28.99
C GLY A 101 -2.23 33.37 -30.47
N LYS A 102 -2.53 32.42 -31.38
CA LYS A 102 -2.63 32.65 -32.83
C LYS A 102 -3.68 33.71 -33.17
N ASP A 103 -4.87 33.63 -32.55
CA ASP A 103 -5.97 34.57 -32.79
C ASP A 103 -5.70 35.97 -32.22
N ARG A 104 -4.99 36.06 -31.10
CA ARG A 104 -4.49 37.34 -30.58
C ARG A 104 -3.47 37.95 -31.53
N LEU A 105 -2.52 37.16 -32.03
CA LEU A 105 -1.50 37.62 -32.97
C LEU A 105 -2.13 38.10 -34.29
N SER A 106 -3.13 37.39 -34.81
CA SER A 106 -3.84 37.78 -36.05
C SER A 106 -4.67 39.06 -35.89
N ARG A 107 -5.29 39.27 -34.73
CA ARG A 107 -5.98 40.54 -34.40
C ARG A 107 -5.00 41.69 -34.21
N HIS A 108 -3.87 41.42 -33.56
CA HIS A 108 -2.82 42.41 -33.37
C HIS A 108 -2.20 42.82 -34.71
N ALA A 109 -1.92 41.87 -35.60
CA ALA A 109 -1.46 42.12 -36.96
C ALA A 109 -2.42 43.06 -37.73
N ARG A 110 -3.73 42.74 -37.76
CA ARG A 110 -4.75 43.58 -38.42
C ARG A 110 -4.82 44.99 -37.81
N SER A 111 -4.76 45.09 -36.49
CA SER A 111 -4.83 46.38 -35.78
C SER A 111 -3.58 47.23 -36.03
N ALA A 112 -2.40 46.61 -36.02
CA ALA A 112 -1.13 47.27 -36.31
C ALA A 112 -1.08 47.75 -37.77
N THR A 113 -1.49 46.91 -38.74
CA THR A 113 -1.56 47.30 -40.16
C THR A 113 -2.48 48.50 -40.36
N ALA A 114 -3.71 48.45 -39.82
CA ALA A 114 -4.67 49.54 -39.96
C ALA A 114 -4.19 50.84 -39.26
N ALA A 115 -3.44 50.72 -38.17
CA ALA A 115 -2.84 51.88 -37.51
C ALA A 115 -1.75 52.51 -38.37
N VAL A 116 -0.86 51.71 -38.96
CA VAL A 116 0.20 52.20 -39.86
C VAL A 116 -0.39 52.83 -41.13
N GLU A 117 -1.38 52.19 -41.75
CA GLU A 117 -2.06 52.74 -42.94
C GLU A 117 -2.70 54.10 -42.66
N LYS A 118 -3.33 54.26 -41.48
CA LYS A 118 -3.89 55.53 -41.04
C LYS A 118 -2.82 56.61 -40.84
N GLU A 119 -1.70 56.28 -40.19
CA GLU A 119 -0.61 57.24 -39.95
C GLU A 119 0.11 57.66 -41.24
N LEU A 120 0.17 56.77 -42.23
CA LEU A 120 0.84 57.02 -43.52
C LEU A 120 -0.12 57.52 -44.62
N GLY A 121 -1.43 57.63 -44.34
CA GLY A 121 -2.43 58.04 -45.33
C GLY A 121 -2.62 57.04 -46.48
N LEU A 122 -2.37 55.75 -46.24
CA LEU A 122 -2.46 54.69 -47.24
C LEU A 122 -3.90 54.13 -47.34
N GLU A 123 -4.24 53.58 -48.51
CA GLU A 123 -5.50 52.84 -48.68
C GLU A 123 -5.52 51.58 -47.81
N ALA A 124 -6.71 51.22 -47.32
CA ALA A 124 -6.88 50.06 -46.45
C ALA A 124 -6.44 48.76 -47.14
N GLY A 125 -5.54 48.00 -46.50
CA GLY A 125 -5.00 46.74 -46.99
C GLY A 125 -3.80 46.85 -47.93
N SER A 126 -3.32 48.07 -48.22
CA SER A 126 -2.17 48.31 -49.11
C SER A 126 -0.81 48.11 -48.42
N PHE A 127 -0.75 48.15 -47.08
CA PHE A 127 0.50 48.01 -46.36
C PHE A 127 0.92 46.52 -46.21
N ARG A 128 2.23 46.27 -46.28
CA ARG A 128 2.86 44.96 -46.05
C ARG A 128 4.03 45.13 -45.08
N TRP A 129 4.10 44.24 -44.10
CA TRP A 129 5.19 44.22 -43.11
C TRP A 129 6.52 43.71 -43.69
N GLU A 130 6.47 43.04 -44.84
CA GLU A 130 7.62 42.52 -45.59
C GLU A 130 8.20 43.65 -46.47
N GLY A 131 9.30 44.28 -46.04
CA GLY A 131 9.98 45.31 -46.84
C GLY A 131 10.82 46.29 -46.01
N SER A 132 11.76 46.99 -46.68
CA SER A 132 12.58 48.00 -46.01
C SER A 132 11.79 49.30 -45.80
N LEU A 133 11.83 49.83 -44.59
CA LEU A 133 11.19 51.11 -44.21
C LEU A 133 11.92 52.33 -44.78
N GLN A 134 12.63 52.20 -45.90
CA GLN A 134 13.42 53.28 -46.50
C GLN A 134 12.55 54.51 -46.85
N GLY A 135 11.27 54.31 -47.20
CA GLY A 135 10.30 55.38 -47.45
C GLY A 135 9.84 56.16 -46.20
N LEU A 136 10.15 55.69 -44.99
CA LEU A 136 9.87 56.43 -43.74
C LEU A 136 10.91 57.49 -43.41
N LYS A 137 12.05 57.53 -44.12
CA LYS A 137 13.08 58.56 -43.92
C LYS A 137 12.61 59.96 -44.31
N SER A 138 11.62 60.06 -45.20
CA SER A 138 11.05 61.33 -45.69
C SER A 138 9.79 61.77 -44.94
N GLN A 139 9.36 61.03 -43.91
CA GLN A 139 8.17 61.34 -43.11
C GLN A 139 8.51 62.20 -41.89
N GLU A 140 7.52 62.93 -41.37
CA GLU A 140 7.66 63.75 -40.17
C GLU A 140 8.11 62.89 -38.96
N GLU A 141 8.97 63.45 -38.10
CA GLU A 141 9.62 62.72 -37.00
C GLU A 141 8.61 62.06 -36.05
N HIS A 142 7.46 62.71 -35.80
CA HIS A 142 6.38 62.15 -34.99
C HIS A 142 5.77 60.88 -35.62
N THR A 143 5.37 60.97 -36.89
CA THR A 143 4.81 59.85 -37.67
C THR A 143 5.80 58.70 -37.76
N ARG A 144 7.08 59.02 -38.01
CA ARG A 144 8.17 58.05 -38.05
C ARG A 144 8.31 57.28 -36.72
N ARG A 145 8.34 57.98 -35.59
CA ARG A 145 8.42 57.34 -34.25
C ARG A 145 7.20 56.47 -33.96
N ARG A 146 6.01 56.93 -34.33
CA ARG A 146 4.76 56.18 -34.08
C ARG A 146 4.69 54.90 -34.90
N VAL A 147 5.05 54.95 -36.18
CA VAL A 147 5.10 53.76 -37.05
C VAL A 147 6.18 52.78 -36.57
N LEU A 148 7.35 53.27 -36.17
CA LEU A 148 8.41 52.43 -35.59
C LEU A 148 7.99 51.77 -34.26
N GLY A 149 7.27 52.49 -33.40
CA GLY A 149 6.72 51.95 -32.16
C GLY A 149 5.72 50.82 -32.43
N ILE A 150 4.77 51.04 -33.34
CA ILE A 150 3.79 50.00 -33.73
C ILE A 150 4.49 48.77 -34.30
N ARG A 151 5.55 48.97 -35.10
CA ARG A 151 6.35 47.86 -35.63
C ARG A 151 7.06 47.09 -34.52
N GLN A 152 7.71 47.79 -33.59
CA GLN A 152 8.42 47.17 -32.47
C GLN A 152 7.46 46.35 -31.59
N ASP A 153 6.28 46.90 -31.29
CA ASP A 153 5.25 46.19 -30.52
C ASP A 153 4.75 44.94 -31.24
N TYR A 154 4.50 45.05 -32.54
CA TYR A 154 4.04 43.91 -33.35
C TYR A 154 5.14 42.83 -33.49
N ALA A 155 6.39 43.24 -33.73
CA ALA A 155 7.54 42.34 -33.75
C ALA A 155 7.71 41.61 -32.42
N ALA A 156 7.63 42.32 -31.29
CA ALA A 156 7.68 41.73 -29.97
C ALA A 156 6.52 40.76 -29.70
N ALA A 157 5.33 40.99 -30.27
CA ALA A 157 4.24 40.03 -30.20
C ALA A 157 4.52 38.74 -31.00
N ILE A 158 5.12 38.84 -32.19
CA ILE A 158 5.54 37.69 -32.99
C ILE A 158 6.58 36.87 -32.24
N GLU A 159 7.65 37.51 -31.78
CA GLU A 159 8.75 36.83 -31.08
C GLU A 159 8.27 36.15 -29.79
N ARG A 160 7.39 36.78 -29.01
CA ARG A 160 6.78 36.15 -27.82
C ARG A 160 5.96 34.92 -28.19
N SER A 161 5.15 34.99 -29.25
CA SER A 161 4.36 33.85 -29.70
C SER A 161 5.25 32.70 -30.18
N ASN A 162 6.30 33.01 -30.92
CA ASN A 162 7.28 32.03 -31.40
C ASN A 162 8.08 31.41 -30.26
N ALA A 163 8.46 32.20 -29.25
CA ALA A 163 9.18 31.72 -28.08
C ALA A 163 8.35 30.72 -27.28
N ILE A 164 7.03 30.93 -27.14
CA ILE A 164 6.10 29.95 -26.53
C ILE A 164 6.05 28.67 -27.38
N LEU A 165 5.88 28.81 -28.70
CA LEU A 165 5.87 27.68 -29.63
C LEU A 165 7.20 26.92 -29.70
N GLY A 166 8.31 27.55 -29.34
CA GLY A 166 9.63 26.93 -29.32
C GLY A 166 9.90 26.06 -28.09
N ARG A 167 9.07 26.15 -27.03
CA ARG A 167 9.25 25.40 -25.77
C ARG A 167 8.85 23.94 -25.92
N PHE A 168 9.37 23.11 -25.02
CA PHE A 168 8.89 21.74 -24.88
C PHE A 168 7.74 21.69 -23.87
N PRO A 169 6.61 21.03 -24.17
CA PRO A 169 6.35 20.20 -25.36
C PRO A 169 5.61 20.92 -26.51
N GLU A 170 5.32 22.22 -26.40
CA GLU A 170 4.56 23.03 -27.36
C GLU A 170 5.09 22.91 -28.79
N ARG A 171 6.41 22.91 -28.96
CA ARG A 171 7.09 22.76 -30.27
C ARG A 171 6.64 21.52 -31.04
N HIS A 172 6.42 20.43 -30.33
CA HIS A 172 6.05 19.16 -30.95
C HIS A 172 4.52 19.01 -31.08
N LEU A 173 3.76 19.65 -30.19
CA LEU A 173 2.30 19.51 -30.13
C LEU A 173 1.54 20.54 -30.98
N ALA A 174 2.06 21.76 -31.11
CA ALA A 174 1.42 22.85 -31.84
C ALA A 174 1.02 22.51 -33.29
N PRO A 175 1.84 21.76 -34.08
CA PRO A 175 1.46 21.38 -35.45
C PRO A 175 0.17 20.56 -35.53
N PHE A 176 -0.16 19.75 -34.51
CA PHE A 176 -1.40 18.97 -34.47
C PHE A 176 -2.66 19.84 -34.32
N TRP A 177 -2.50 21.10 -33.92
CA TRP A 177 -3.59 22.06 -33.76
C TRP A 177 -3.58 23.16 -34.83
N ASP A 178 -2.81 22.99 -35.90
CA ASP A 178 -2.60 23.99 -36.96
C ASP A 178 -2.05 25.32 -36.42
N VAL A 179 -1.22 25.28 -35.37
CA VAL A 179 -0.52 26.46 -34.87
C VAL A 179 0.94 26.36 -35.26
N ARG A 180 1.41 27.33 -36.07
CA ARG A 180 2.79 27.39 -36.56
C ARG A 180 3.44 28.71 -36.17
N PRO A 181 4.77 28.74 -36.00
CA PRO A 181 5.50 29.99 -35.81
C PRO A 181 5.23 30.97 -36.96
N THR A 182 5.13 32.26 -36.62
CA THR A 182 4.98 33.34 -37.61
C THR A 182 6.36 33.90 -37.95
N ALA A 183 6.66 34.16 -39.22
CA ALA A 183 7.96 34.71 -39.59
C ALA A 183 8.22 36.06 -38.90
N SER A 184 9.45 36.28 -38.45
CA SER A 184 9.84 37.56 -37.85
C SER A 184 9.79 38.68 -38.88
N ILE A 185 9.38 39.87 -38.44
CA ILE A 185 9.40 41.10 -39.25
C ILE A 185 10.64 41.97 -38.96
N LEU A 186 11.50 41.53 -38.03
CA LEU A 186 12.78 42.17 -37.74
C LEU A 186 13.82 41.70 -38.78
N GLY A 187 14.57 42.66 -39.32
CA GLY A 187 15.72 42.40 -40.18
C GLY A 187 17.01 42.18 -39.38
N PRO A 188 18.13 41.85 -40.06
CA PRO A 188 19.42 41.56 -39.41
C PRO A 188 19.98 42.71 -38.56
N ASP A 189 19.65 43.96 -38.92
CA ASP A 189 20.15 45.17 -38.28
C ASP A 189 19.19 45.75 -37.22
N ASP A 190 18.02 45.14 -37.00
CA ASP A 190 17.09 45.59 -35.98
C ASP A 190 17.52 45.13 -34.58
N PRO A 191 17.28 45.93 -33.53
CA PRO A 191 17.52 45.50 -32.16
C PRO A 191 16.65 44.28 -31.84
N PRO A 192 17.15 43.32 -31.04
CA PRO A 192 16.35 42.17 -30.61
C PRO A 192 15.11 42.64 -29.86
N ALA A 193 14.01 41.90 -30.01
CA ALA A 193 12.81 42.17 -29.23
C ALA A 193 13.15 42.11 -27.73
N PRO A 194 12.57 43.00 -26.89
CA PRO A 194 12.83 42.99 -25.45
C PRO A 194 12.42 41.64 -24.84
N ASP A 195 13.29 41.08 -24.00
CA ASP A 195 13.00 39.88 -23.23
C ASP A 195 11.79 40.14 -22.33
N PHE A 196 10.72 39.37 -22.55
CA PHE A 196 9.51 39.50 -21.78
C PHE A 196 9.40 38.32 -20.80
N GLU A 197 9.81 38.56 -19.56
CA GLU A 197 9.50 37.65 -18.47
C GLU A 197 7.99 37.76 -18.15
N ILE A 198 7.26 36.66 -18.32
CA ILE A 198 5.87 36.59 -17.86
C ILE A 198 5.91 36.65 -16.34
N ALA A 199 5.50 37.78 -15.76
CA ALA A 199 5.42 37.91 -14.30
C ALA A 199 4.52 36.79 -13.74
N PRO A 200 5.02 35.98 -12.78
CA PRO A 200 4.23 34.92 -12.17
C PRO A 200 3.00 35.54 -11.50
N SER A 201 1.87 34.86 -11.54
CA SER A 201 0.69 35.26 -10.77
C SER A 201 0.83 34.66 -9.37
N PRO A 202 1.17 35.45 -8.34
CA PRO A 202 1.50 34.89 -7.04
C PRO A 202 0.23 34.35 -6.38
N ILE A 203 0.26 33.08 -5.95
CA ILE A 203 -0.76 32.49 -5.09
C ILE A 203 -0.40 32.79 -3.62
N PRO A 204 -1.37 32.91 -2.70
CA PRO A 204 -1.06 33.17 -1.29
C PRO A 204 -0.05 32.16 -0.73
N LYS A 205 1.11 32.66 -0.26
CA LYS A 205 2.21 31.82 0.23
C LYS A 205 1.79 30.86 1.34
N TRP A 206 0.85 31.27 2.19
CA TRP A 206 0.35 30.39 3.26
C TRP A 206 -0.35 29.15 2.68
N LEU A 207 -1.10 29.30 1.59
CA LEU A 207 -1.82 28.18 0.96
C LEU A 207 -0.84 27.17 0.36
N THR A 208 0.22 27.66 -0.28
CA THR A 208 1.22 26.80 -0.95
C THR A 208 2.13 26.11 0.06
N TRP A 209 2.61 26.83 1.08
CA TRP A 209 3.49 26.26 2.11
C TRP A 209 2.73 25.39 3.11
N VAL A 210 1.68 25.92 3.74
CA VAL A 210 0.90 25.17 4.74
C VAL A 210 0.12 24.05 4.07
N GLY A 211 -0.54 24.34 2.95
CA GLY A 211 -1.25 23.32 2.18
C GLY A 211 -0.31 22.25 1.61
N GLY A 212 0.86 22.63 1.10
CA GLY A 212 1.86 21.69 0.60
C GLY A 212 2.44 20.79 1.69
N ILE A 213 2.74 21.34 2.87
CA ILE A 213 3.20 20.56 4.04
C ILE A 213 2.09 19.60 4.50
N LEU A 214 0.85 20.07 4.61
CA LEU A 214 -0.27 19.23 5.01
C LEU A 214 -0.52 18.11 4.00
N ALA A 215 -0.39 18.41 2.69
CA ALA A 215 -0.47 17.45 1.61
C ALA A 215 0.63 16.38 1.70
N LEU A 216 1.87 16.79 1.94
CA LEU A 216 3.01 15.89 2.11
C LEU A 216 2.85 14.99 3.34
N VAL A 217 2.51 15.58 4.50
CA VAL A 217 2.31 14.83 5.74
C VAL A 217 1.15 13.85 5.60
N GLY A 218 0.01 14.30 5.04
CA GLY A 218 -1.13 13.44 4.75
C GLY A 218 -0.78 12.33 3.75
N GLY A 219 0.01 12.66 2.73
CA GLY A 219 0.53 11.73 1.73
C GLY A 219 1.38 10.62 2.36
N VAL A 220 2.41 11.02 3.12
CA VAL A 220 3.32 10.08 3.79
C VAL A 220 2.59 9.25 4.84
N LEU A 221 1.80 9.87 5.71
CA LEU A 221 1.04 9.15 6.75
C LEU A 221 0.02 8.19 6.13
N GLY A 222 -0.72 8.64 5.11
CA GLY A 222 -1.69 7.83 4.37
C GLY A 222 -1.02 6.61 3.75
N SER A 223 0.12 6.80 3.08
CA SER A 223 0.91 5.70 2.51
C SER A 223 1.45 4.74 3.57
N VAL A 224 2.08 5.23 4.64
CA VAL A 224 2.65 4.37 5.70
C VAL A 224 1.57 3.56 6.40
N LEU A 225 0.47 4.21 6.81
CA LEU A 225 -0.66 3.53 7.46
C LEU A 225 -1.39 2.59 6.48
N GLY A 226 -1.44 2.95 5.20
CA GLY A 226 -1.93 2.11 4.12
C GLY A 226 -1.11 0.83 3.98
N PHE A 227 0.22 0.93 3.84
CA PHE A 227 1.12 -0.23 3.68
C PHE A 227 1.04 -1.16 4.89
N ARG A 228 0.96 -0.61 6.12
CA ARG A 228 0.80 -1.41 7.33
C ARG A 228 -0.46 -2.29 7.29
N ARG A 229 -1.56 -1.79 6.74
CA ARG A 229 -2.84 -2.52 6.66
C ARG A 229 -2.93 -3.47 5.48
N VAL A 230 -2.28 -3.11 4.38
CA VAL A 230 -2.10 -3.99 3.21
C VAL A 230 -1.24 -5.20 3.58
N LYS A 231 -0.26 -5.04 4.47
CA LYS A 231 0.62 -6.12 4.92
C LYS A 231 -0.15 -7.35 5.42
N THR A 232 -1.15 -7.16 6.27
CA THR A 232 -2.01 -8.27 6.76
C THR A 232 -2.72 -8.97 5.62
N LYS A 233 -3.27 -8.21 4.66
CA LYS A 233 -3.93 -8.75 3.49
C LYS A 233 -2.98 -9.58 2.61
N ARG A 234 -1.72 -9.15 2.48
CA ARG A 234 -0.71 -9.91 1.72
C ARG A 234 -0.31 -11.21 2.42
N TYR A 235 -0.41 -11.28 3.74
CA TYR A 235 -0.20 -12.53 4.44
C TYR A 235 -1.28 -13.56 4.10
N ILE A 236 -2.54 -13.14 4.03
CA ILE A 236 -3.64 -13.97 3.53
C ILE A 236 -3.35 -14.44 2.09
N GLU A 237 -2.99 -13.52 1.19
CA GLU A 237 -2.72 -13.86 -0.22
C GLU A 237 -1.48 -14.77 -0.44
N ASN A 238 -0.53 -14.78 0.50
CA ASN A 238 0.76 -15.48 0.36
C ASN A 238 0.87 -16.74 1.23
N VAL A 239 -0.13 -17.02 2.09
CA VAL A 239 -0.18 -18.25 2.88
C VAL A 239 -1.28 -19.13 2.26
N PRO A 240 -0.94 -20.33 1.77
CA PRO A 240 -1.95 -21.20 1.20
C PRO A 240 -2.90 -21.71 2.29
N THR A 241 -4.19 -21.85 1.97
CA THR A 241 -5.11 -22.62 2.79
C THR A 241 -4.69 -24.09 2.75
N SER A 242 -4.39 -24.67 3.91
CA SER A 242 -4.14 -26.09 4.08
C SER A 242 -5.37 -26.77 4.67
N LEU A 243 -5.55 -28.05 4.32
CA LEU A 243 -6.41 -28.96 5.08
C LEU A 243 -5.70 -29.34 6.39
N SER A 244 -6.48 -29.76 7.37
CA SER A 244 -6.09 -30.12 8.73
C SER A 244 -4.95 -31.15 8.76
N THR A 245 -5.06 -32.16 7.90
CA THR A 245 -4.09 -33.24 7.64
C THR A 245 -2.81 -32.77 6.93
N GLY A 246 -2.92 -31.74 6.08
CA GLY A 246 -1.82 -31.15 5.31
C GLY A 246 -1.23 -29.91 5.97
N LEU A 247 -1.45 -29.71 7.26
CA LEU A 247 -0.95 -28.56 8.00
C LEU A 247 0.58 -28.68 8.15
N ALA A 248 1.30 -27.66 7.69
CA ALA A 248 2.76 -27.58 7.84
C ALA A 248 3.13 -26.60 8.95
N TYR A 249 4.20 -26.90 9.68
CA TYR A 249 4.68 -26.07 10.78
C TYR A 249 5.03 -24.64 10.32
N GLY A 250 4.60 -23.63 11.07
CA GLY A 250 4.84 -22.20 10.78
C GLY A 250 3.57 -21.45 10.33
N PRO A 251 3.69 -20.35 9.57
CA PRO A 251 2.52 -19.59 9.10
C PRO A 251 1.58 -20.47 8.26
N ALA A 252 0.33 -20.58 8.69
CA ALA A 252 -0.66 -21.43 8.08
C ALA A 252 -2.05 -20.78 8.07
N GLU A 253 -2.89 -21.28 7.19
CA GLU A 253 -4.28 -20.89 7.05
C GLU A 253 -5.14 -22.15 6.96
N ILE A 254 -6.23 -22.21 7.73
CA ILE A 254 -7.19 -23.32 7.70
C ILE A 254 -8.62 -22.79 7.65
N LYS A 255 -9.53 -23.62 7.11
CA LYS A 255 -10.97 -23.35 7.06
C LYS A 255 -11.72 -24.58 7.51
N GLY A 256 -12.75 -24.40 8.32
CA GLY A 256 -13.52 -25.53 8.84
C GLY A 256 -14.59 -25.08 9.81
N LYS A 257 -15.28 -26.02 10.44
CA LYS A 257 -16.32 -25.75 11.43
C LYS A 257 -15.78 -25.77 12.84
N ALA A 258 -16.29 -24.88 13.68
CA ALA A 258 -15.98 -24.88 15.10
C ALA A 258 -16.67 -26.06 15.80
N VAL A 259 -15.91 -26.93 16.44
CA VAL A 259 -16.40 -28.05 17.26
C VAL A 259 -15.85 -27.90 18.66
N LEU A 260 -16.73 -27.97 19.67
CA LEU A 260 -16.37 -27.76 21.07
C LEU A 260 -16.01 -29.09 21.73
N TYR A 261 -15.07 -29.08 22.67
CA TYR A 261 -14.78 -30.26 23.48
C TYR A 261 -15.90 -30.53 24.49
N GLU A 262 -16.07 -31.80 24.87
CA GLU A 262 -17.06 -32.18 25.89
C GLU A 262 -16.66 -31.71 27.29
N GLY A 263 -17.63 -31.21 28.07
CA GLY A 263 -17.43 -30.74 29.44
C GLY A 263 -17.74 -29.26 29.61
N ARG A 264 -18.09 -28.83 30.83
CA ARG A 264 -18.51 -27.43 31.10
C ARG A 264 -17.38 -26.41 30.97
N ASP A 265 -16.12 -26.84 31.09
CA ASP A 265 -14.96 -25.95 31.03
C ASP A 265 -14.46 -25.70 29.59
N HIS A 266 -15.16 -26.26 28.59
CA HIS A 266 -14.76 -26.24 27.18
C HIS A 266 -15.70 -25.42 26.29
N PHE A 267 -16.69 -24.75 26.88
CA PHE A 267 -17.57 -23.82 26.16
C PHE A 267 -17.96 -22.66 27.07
N ILE A 268 -18.31 -21.54 26.44
CA ILE A 268 -18.86 -20.35 27.10
C ILE A 268 -20.34 -20.26 26.71
N GLU A 269 -21.22 -20.02 27.67
CA GLU A 269 -22.64 -19.82 27.40
C GLU A 269 -22.90 -18.33 27.09
N GLY A 270 -23.44 -18.04 25.90
CA GLY A 270 -23.74 -16.69 25.43
C GLY A 270 -24.68 -15.95 26.41
N PRO A 271 -24.33 -14.77 26.95
CA PRO A 271 -25.12 -14.11 28.01
C PRO A 271 -26.54 -13.71 27.60
N LEU A 272 -26.78 -13.46 26.32
CA LEU A 272 -28.08 -13.15 25.75
C LEU A 272 -28.64 -14.37 25.01
N THR A 273 -27.83 -15.02 24.16
CA THR A 273 -28.31 -16.09 23.27
C THR A 273 -28.41 -17.47 23.95
N GLN A 274 -27.66 -17.67 25.04
CA GLN A 274 -27.47 -18.96 25.71
C GLN A 274 -26.89 -20.05 24.80
N ALA A 275 -26.27 -19.66 23.68
CA ALA A 275 -25.58 -20.59 22.79
C ALA A 275 -24.25 -21.06 23.40
N LYS A 276 -23.84 -22.30 23.09
CA LYS A 276 -22.50 -22.79 23.42
C LYS A 276 -21.50 -22.20 22.42
N CYS A 277 -20.51 -21.50 22.94
CA CYS A 277 -19.58 -20.71 22.13
C CYS A 277 -18.13 -21.04 22.47
N CYS A 278 -17.23 -20.98 21.48
CA CYS A 278 -15.78 -20.97 21.71
C CYS A 278 -15.24 -19.56 21.97
N HIS A 279 -15.98 -18.53 21.57
CA HIS A 279 -15.64 -17.13 21.77
C HIS A 279 -16.89 -16.29 22.06
N VAL A 280 -16.82 -15.39 23.04
CA VAL A 280 -17.85 -14.37 23.29
C VAL A 280 -17.19 -13.02 23.53
N HIS A 281 -17.67 -12.00 22.82
CA HIS A 281 -17.43 -10.59 23.10
C HIS A 281 -18.75 -9.94 23.53
N TYR A 282 -18.84 -9.59 24.81
CA TYR A 282 -20.03 -8.96 25.37
C TYR A 282 -19.79 -7.50 25.69
N LYS A 283 -20.75 -6.65 25.34
CA LYS A 283 -20.68 -5.21 25.57
C LYS A 283 -22.03 -4.64 25.96
N VAL A 284 -22.07 -3.89 27.05
CA VAL A 284 -23.23 -3.11 27.48
C VAL A 284 -22.93 -1.63 27.36
N THR A 285 -23.81 -0.89 26.70
CA THR A 285 -23.74 0.57 26.63
C THR A 285 -24.96 1.22 27.24
N GLU A 286 -24.80 2.43 27.76
CA GLU A 286 -25.86 3.23 28.34
C GLU A 286 -25.87 4.63 27.74
N THR A 287 -27.04 5.07 27.29
CA THR A 287 -27.24 6.42 26.79
C THR A 287 -27.52 7.37 27.97
N ARG A 288 -26.69 8.40 28.11
CA ARG A 288 -26.76 9.41 29.17
C ARG A 288 -26.97 10.80 28.58
N GLY A 289 -27.67 11.66 29.31
CA GLY A 289 -27.99 13.03 28.90
C GLY A 289 -29.25 13.13 28.03
N SER A 290 -29.53 14.35 27.55
CA SER A 290 -30.69 14.67 26.73
C SER A 290 -30.32 15.67 25.64
N GLY A 291 -31.06 15.66 24.52
CA GLY A 291 -30.85 16.56 23.38
C GLY A 291 -29.43 16.52 22.82
N LYS A 292 -28.80 17.69 22.68
CA LYS A 292 -27.44 17.87 22.13
C LYS A 292 -26.33 17.28 23.02
N ASN A 293 -26.61 17.01 24.30
CA ASN A 293 -25.64 16.47 25.26
C ASN A 293 -25.79 14.95 25.44
N ARG A 294 -26.54 14.28 24.56
CA ARG A 294 -26.70 12.83 24.60
C ARG A 294 -25.39 12.14 24.23
N LYS A 295 -24.89 11.28 25.11
CA LYS A 295 -23.68 10.47 24.90
C LYS A 295 -23.91 9.02 25.29
N THR A 296 -23.32 8.10 24.54
CA THR A 296 -23.34 6.66 24.83
C THR A 296 -22.06 6.29 25.55
N VAL A 297 -22.16 5.61 26.70
CA VAL A 297 -21.02 5.19 27.53
C VAL A 297 -21.03 3.67 27.64
N THR A 298 -19.86 3.03 27.58
CA THR A 298 -19.75 1.58 27.81
C THR A 298 -19.73 1.32 29.32
N ILE A 299 -20.64 0.48 29.81
CA ILE A 299 -20.79 0.12 31.22
C ILE A 299 -20.02 -1.16 31.54
N GLU A 300 -20.10 -2.12 30.63
CA GLU A 300 -19.50 -3.42 30.78
C GLU A 300 -18.96 -3.85 29.43
N LYS A 301 -17.76 -4.45 29.44
CA LYS A 301 -17.13 -5.01 28.26
C LYS A 301 -16.17 -6.10 28.70
N TRP A 302 -16.38 -7.31 28.25
CA TRP A 302 -15.48 -8.43 28.50
C TRP A 302 -15.39 -9.33 27.27
N THR A 303 -14.39 -10.20 27.27
CA THR A 303 -14.16 -11.15 26.19
C THR A 303 -13.63 -12.42 26.81
N GLU A 304 -14.21 -13.55 26.42
CA GLU A 304 -13.82 -14.87 26.90
C GLU A 304 -13.68 -15.81 25.69
N GLN A 305 -12.73 -16.73 25.80
CA GLN A 305 -12.32 -17.64 24.74
C GLN A 305 -11.90 -18.98 25.34
N VAL A 306 -12.22 -20.07 24.66
CA VAL A 306 -11.81 -21.43 25.05
C VAL A 306 -11.25 -22.18 23.84
N PRO A 307 -10.28 -23.10 24.02
CA PRO A 307 -9.80 -23.96 22.94
C PRO A 307 -10.91 -24.81 22.34
N PHE A 308 -10.84 -25.03 21.02
CA PHE A 308 -11.83 -25.79 20.24
C PHE A 308 -11.15 -26.53 19.09
N GLU A 309 -11.88 -27.36 18.36
CA GLU A 309 -11.41 -28.02 17.14
C GLU A 309 -11.99 -27.33 15.90
N CYS A 310 -11.16 -27.14 14.89
CA CYS A 310 -11.59 -26.72 13.56
C CYS A 310 -11.66 -27.96 12.67
N HIS A 311 -12.87 -28.38 12.31
CA HIS A 311 -13.13 -29.57 11.50
C HIS A 311 -13.28 -29.21 10.03
N ASP A 312 -12.50 -29.85 9.17
CA ASP A 312 -12.62 -29.71 7.73
C ASP A 312 -12.94 -31.05 7.05
N ALA A 313 -12.79 -31.13 5.73
CA ALA A 313 -13.13 -32.33 4.97
C ALA A 313 -12.21 -33.53 5.26
N GLU A 314 -11.01 -33.32 5.81
CA GLU A 314 -10.00 -34.36 5.99
C GLU A 314 -9.69 -34.67 7.46
N GLY A 315 -10.11 -33.82 8.40
CA GLY A 315 -9.86 -34.04 9.82
C GLY A 315 -10.18 -32.83 10.70
N ALA A 316 -9.46 -32.77 11.81
CA ALA A 316 -9.63 -31.74 12.82
C ALA A 316 -8.26 -31.20 13.26
N VAL A 317 -8.18 -29.88 13.44
CA VAL A 317 -7.03 -29.21 14.06
C VAL A 317 -7.48 -28.47 15.30
N ARG A 318 -6.75 -28.68 16.40
CA ARG A 318 -6.96 -27.93 17.63
C ARG A 318 -6.60 -26.46 17.43
N VAL A 319 -7.43 -25.56 17.93
CA VAL A 319 -7.24 -24.11 17.89
C VAL A 319 -7.19 -23.59 19.32
N VAL A 320 -6.11 -22.89 19.65
CA VAL A 320 -5.94 -22.17 20.91
C VAL A 320 -6.14 -20.68 20.60
N PRO A 321 -7.32 -20.11 20.86
CA PRO A 321 -7.68 -18.75 20.40
C PRO A 321 -6.97 -17.61 21.16
N GLU A 322 -6.26 -17.92 22.25
CA GLU A 322 -5.54 -16.92 23.02
C GLU A 322 -4.55 -16.16 22.13
N GLY A 323 -4.60 -14.82 22.17
CA GLY A 323 -3.80 -13.94 21.31
C GLY A 323 -4.42 -13.63 19.94
N ALA A 324 -5.49 -14.32 19.53
CA ALA A 324 -6.14 -14.08 18.24
C ALA A 324 -6.94 -12.76 18.20
N GLU A 325 -6.82 -12.04 17.08
CA GLU A 325 -7.82 -11.04 16.69
C GLU A 325 -9.06 -11.76 16.18
N VAL A 326 -10.06 -11.93 17.05
CA VAL A 326 -11.32 -12.60 16.68
C VAL A 326 -12.29 -11.60 16.04
N GLN A 327 -12.77 -11.94 14.85
CA GLN A 327 -13.82 -11.23 14.15
C GLN A 327 -15.08 -12.09 14.17
N ALA A 328 -15.95 -11.79 15.12
CA ALA A 328 -17.28 -12.36 15.24
C ALA A 328 -18.33 -11.31 14.86
N ASP A 329 -19.38 -11.72 14.17
CA ASP A 329 -20.52 -10.90 13.83
C ASP A 329 -21.47 -10.76 15.02
N LEU A 330 -22.34 -9.76 14.93
CA LEU A 330 -23.28 -9.46 16.00
C LEU A 330 -24.36 -10.55 16.04
N ALA A 331 -24.27 -11.42 17.03
CA ALA A 331 -25.23 -12.50 17.22
C ALA A 331 -26.56 -11.98 17.80
N MET A 332 -26.51 -11.13 18.83
CA MET A 332 -27.72 -10.54 19.41
C MET A 332 -27.50 -9.11 19.91
N HIS A 333 -28.48 -8.25 19.60
CA HIS A 333 -28.64 -6.94 20.22
C HIS A 333 -29.99 -6.87 20.94
N ARG A 334 -29.95 -6.45 22.21
CA ARG A 334 -31.15 -6.22 23.02
C ARG A 334 -31.08 -4.82 23.61
N SER A 335 -32.19 -4.10 23.57
CA SER A 335 -32.32 -2.80 24.27
C SER A 335 -33.23 -2.96 25.48
N ALA A 336 -32.84 -2.41 26.63
CA ALA A 336 -33.68 -2.31 27.81
C ALA A 336 -33.50 -0.95 28.51
N GLY A 337 -34.55 -0.12 28.47
CA GLY A 337 -34.52 1.23 29.03
C GLY A 337 -33.49 2.12 28.32
N ARG A 338 -32.46 2.56 29.05
CA ARG A 338 -31.36 3.38 28.51
C ARG A 338 -30.15 2.57 28.08
N ARG A 339 -30.21 1.24 28.17
CA ARG A 339 -29.09 0.34 27.93
C ARG A 339 -29.29 -0.49 26.67
N ASP A 340 -28.19 -0.70 25.97
CA ASP A 340 -28.07 -1.58 24.82
C ASP A 340 -27.03 -2.65 25.14
N TYR A 341 -27.42 -3.90 24.95
CA TYR A 341 -26.62 -5.10 25.20
C TYR A 341 -26.28 -5.71 23.85
N TYR A 342 -24.99 -5.97 23.63
CA TYR A 342 -24.46 -6.54 22.40
C TYR A 342 -23.70 -7.81 22.73
N GLU A 343 -24.04 -8.89 22.05
CA GLU A 343 -23.31 -10.16 22.07
C GLU A 343 -22.81 -10.45 20.65
N TYR A 344 -21.50 -10.62 20.54
CA TYR A 344 -20.83 -11.16 19.37
C TYR A 344 -20.22 -12.49 19.82
N HIS A 345 -20.37 -13.56 19.06
CA HIS A 345 -19.85 -14.85 19.45
C HIS A 345 -19.42 -15.68 18.25
N ILE A 346 -18.67 -16.74 18.53
CA ILE A 346 -18.50 -17.86 17.61
C ILE A 346 -19.11 -19.09 18.29
N ALA A 347 -20.20 -19.58 17.71
CA ALA A 347 -20.93 -20.73 18.22
C ALA A 347 -20.38 -22.06 17.67
N GLU A 348 -20.79 -23.17 18.29
CA GLU A 348 -20.60 -24.51 17.73
C GLU A 348 -21.20 -24.62 16.32
N ASP A 349 -20.56 -25.41 15.45
CA ASP A 349 -20.92 -25.65 14.04
C ASP A 349 -20.82 -24.45 13.08
N GLU A 350 -20.29 -23.30 13.52
CA GLU A 350 -20.04 -22.15 12.63
C GLU A 350 -18.83 -22.37 11.72
N GLU A 351 -18.94 -21.92 10.47
CA GLU A 351 -17.81 -21.93 9.53
C GLU A 351 -16.80 -20.84 9.88
N LEU A 352 -15.54 -21.24 9.96
CA LEU A 352 -14.43 -20.41 10.36
C LEU A 352 -13.37 -20.31 9.28
N TYR A 353 -12.80 -19.11 9.23
CA TYR A 353 -11.55 -18.79 8.58
C TYR A 353 -10.50 -18.47 9.65
N ILE A 354 -9.40 -19.21 9.66
CA ILE A 354 -8.33 -19.07 10.65
C ILE A 354 -7.00 -18.85 9.94
N LEU A 355 -6.35 -17.74 10.26
CA LEU A 355 -4.98 -17.42 9.85
C LEU A 355 -4.12 -17.34 11.10
N GLY A 356 -3.05 -18.14 11.19
CA GLY A 356 -2.22 -18.17 12.39
C GLY A 356 -0.91 -18.93 12.20
N SER A 357 -0.30 -19.31 13.31
CA SER A 357 0.86 -20.20 13.27
C SER A 357 0.43 -21.61 13.65
N ALA A 358 0.74 -22.56 12.77
CA ALA A 358 0.74 -23.97 13.11
C ALA A 358 1.97 -24.24 13.97
N VAL A 359 1.73 -24.61 15.23
CA VAL A 359 2.75 -24.94 16.21
C VAL A 359 2.51 -26.35 16.73
N ILE A 360 3.54 -26.98 17.27
CA ILE A 360 3.42 -28.34 17.81
C ILE A 360 2.58 -28.30 19.07
N GLU A 361 1.64 -29.24 19.17
CA GLU A 361 0.84 -29.41 20.37
C GLU A 361 1.73 -29.86 21.54
N PRO A 362 1.80 -29.13 22.67
CA PRO A 362 2.74 -29.42 23.75
C PRO A 362 2.56 -30.81 24.41
N THR A 363 1.33 -31.32 24.44
CA THR A 363 0.95 -32.56 25.11
C THR A 363 1.04 -33.79 24.23
N ALA A 364 0.73 -33.66 22.94
CA ALA A 364 0.77 -34.77 21.99
C ALA A 364 2.11 -34.82 21.23
N GLY A 365 2.65 -33.68 20.83
CA GLY A 365 3.87 -33.48 20.03
C GLY A 365 4.01 -34.24 18.70
N GLU A 366 3.02 -35.06 18.35
CA GLU A 366 2.89 -35.69 17.03
C GLU A 366 1.96 -34.88 16.09
N THR A 367 1.23 -33.90 16.64
CA THR A 367 0.21 -33.10 15.96
C THR A 367 0.53 -31.61 16.01
N LEU A 368 -0.03 -30.87 15.06
CA LEU A 368 0.01 -29.41 15.02
C LEU A 368 -1.32 -28.84 15.53
N GLN A 369 -1.24 -27.68 16.19
CA GLN A 369 -2.37 -26.85 16.59
C GLN A 369 -2.19 -25.43 16.05
N MET A 370 -3.29 -24.72 15.84
CA MET A 370 -3.27 -23.29 15.53
C MET A 370 -3.21 -22.47 16.81
N ALA A 371 -2.20 -21.61 16.97
CA ALA A 371 -2.06 -20.74 18.13
C ALA A 371 -1.30 -19.45 17.79
N ASP A 372 -1.24 -18.52 18.75
CA ASP A 372 -0.31 -17.40 18.69
C ASP A 372 1.13 -17.91 18.81
N GLY A 373 1.83 -17.97 17.68
CA GLY A 373 3.21 -18.44 17.63
C GLY A 373 4.20 -17.29 17.80
N ASP A 374 5.42 -17.59 18.28
CA ASP A 374 6.54 -16.65 18.28
C ASP A 374 7.07 -16.41 16.85
N ASN A 375 6.25 -15.77 16.02
CA ASN A 375 6.41 -15.73 14.57
C ASN A 375 6.50 -14.29 14.05
N ASP A 376 7.23 -13.43 14.77
CA ASP A 376 7.62 -12.09 14.30
C ASP A 376 6.39 -11.16 14.06
N ARG A 377 5.39 -11.27 14.94
CA ARG A 377 4.07 -10.62 14.83
C ARG A 377 3.30 -11.02 13.57
N PHE A 378 3.43 -12.27 13.14
CA PHE A 378 2.49 -12.85 12.18
C PHE A 378 1.06 -12.71 12.75
N PRO A 379 0.08 -12.26 11.95
CA PRO A 379 -1.27 -12.10 12.45
C PRO A 379 -1.85 -13.44 12.86
N PHE A 380 -2.44 -13.49 14.06
CA PHE A 380 -3.32 -14.57 14.45
C PHE A 380 -4.75 -14.04 14.45
N MET A 381 -5.59 -14.62 13.61
CA MET A 381 -6.94 -14.15 13.33
C MET A 381 -7.88 -15.33 13.19
N ILE A 382 -9.04 -15.21 13.81
CA ILE A 382 -10.17 -16.16 13.71
C ILE A 382 -11.37 -15.34 13.26
N SER A 383 -12.09 -15.81 12.24
CA SER A 383 -13.21 -15.09 11.66
C SER A 383 -14.36 -16.04 11.33
N ASP A 384 -15.57 -15.67 11.70
CA ASP A 384 -16.84 -16.34 11.30
C ASP A 384 -17.28 -15.98 9.86
N ARG A 385 -16.49 -15.13 9.20
CA ARG A 385 -16.66 -14.75 7.80
C ARG A 385 -15.76 -15.56 6.89
N SER A 386 -16.21 -15.77 5.66
CA SER A 386 -15.38 -16.33 4.60
C SER A 386 -14.06 -15.57 4.40
N GLU A 387 -13.05 -16.24 3.84
CA GLU A 387 -11.75 -15.63 3.48
C GLU A 387 -11.96 -14.38 2.61
N ASP A 388 -12.80 -14.47 1.59
CA ASP A 388 -13.09 -13.37 0.66
C ASP A 388 -13.68 -12.14 1.38
N GLU A 389 -14.61 -12.34 2.30
CA GLU A 389 -15.23 -11.25 3.07
C GLU A 389 -14.26 -10.63 4.06
N THR A 390 -13.46 -11.46 4.72
CA THR A 390 -12.35 -11.06 5.59
C THR A 390 -11.35 -10.21 4.83
N MET A 391 -10.89 -10.70 3.66
CA MET A 391 -10.00 -9.99 2.76
C MET A 391 -10.62 -8.66 2.31
N LEU A 392 -11.90 -8.63 1.94
CA LEU A 392 -12.59 -7.40 1.52
C LEU A 392 -12.62 -6.34 2.61
N LYS A 393 -12.94 -6.73 3.86
CA LYS A 393 -13.00 -5.83 5.02
C LYS A 393 -11.63 -5.23 5.34
N ILE A 394 -10.59 -6.07 5.40
CA ILE A 394 -9.20 -5.64 5.63
C ILE A 394 -8.72 -4.74 4.49
N SER A 395 -8.98 -5.13 3.25
CA SER A 395 -8.56 -4.40 2.04
C SER A 395 -9.15 -3.01 1.99
N ARG A 396 -10.46 -2.83 2.23
CA ARG A 396 -11.12 -1.51 2.18
C ARG A 396 -10.42 -0.48 3.07
N GLY A 397 -10.07 -0.86 4.30
CA GLY A 397 -9.32 0.02 5.19
C GLY A 397 -7.92 0.37 4.65
N GLY A 398 -7.21 -0.58 4.04
CA GLY A 398 -5.93 -0.35 3.38
C GLY A 398 -6.07 0.59 2.18
N LEU A 399 -7.01 0.32 1.28
CA LEU A 399 -7.29 1.10 0.08
C LEU A 399 -7.64 2.54 0.41
N ILE A 400 -8.50 2.80 1.41
CA ILE A 400 -8.85 4.17 1.84
C ILE A 400 -7.59 4.96 2.22
N ARG A 401 -6.73 4.38 3.06
CA ARG A 401 -5.50 5.06 3.53
C ARG A 401 -4.52 5.27 2.38
N MET A 402 -4.40 4.31 1.47
CA MET A 402 -3.61 4.46 0.24
C MET A 402 -4.14 5.57 -0.67
N SER A 403 -5.45 5.71 -0.81
CA SER A 403 -6.07 6.81 -1.55
C SER A 403 -5.68 8.16 -0.96
N PHE A 404 -5.72 8.31 0.36
CA PHE A 404 -5.23 9.54 1.02
C PHE A 404 -3.75 9.78 0.74
N GLY A 405 -2.94 8.72 0.77
CA GLY A 405 -1.52 8.79 0.42
C GLY A 405 -1.28 9.33 -1.00
N PHE A 406 -1.96 8.72 -1.98
CA PHE A 406 -1.91 9.11 -3.38
C PHE A 406 -2.38 10.56 -3.60
N ILE A 407 -3.57 10.89 -3.09
CA ILE A 407 -4.16 12.23 -3.22
C ILE A 407 -3.26 13.28 -2.59
N GLY A 408 -2.69 13.01 -1.41
CA GLY A 408 -1.78 13.93 -0.73
C GLY A 408 -0.54 14.25 -1.57
N ILE A 409 0.06 13.24 -2.21
CA ILE A 409 1.25 13.43 -3.06
C ILE A 409 0.89 14.21 -4.34
N VAL A 410 -0.21 13.86 -5.01
CA VAL A 410 -0.66 14.59 -6.22
C VAL A 410 -0.99 16.05 -5.87
N MET A 411 -1.68 16.27 -4.76
CA MET A 411 -2.01 17.61 -4.26
C MET A 411 -0.76 18.42 -3.91
N MET A 412 0.23 17.79 -3.26
CA MET A 412 1.51 18.43 -2.95
C MET A 412 2.21 18.94 -4.21
N VAL A 413 2.26 18.12 -5.26
CA VAL A 413 2.91 18.49 -6.53
C VAL A 413 2.13 19.61 -7.23
N MET A 414 0.80 19.54 -7.27
CA MET A 414 -0.02 20.63 -7.83
C MET A 414 0.14 21.95 -7.06
N LEU A 415 0.19 21.91 -5.72
CA LEU A 415 0.42 23.08 -4.88
C LEU A 415 1.85 23.63 -5.00
N MET A 416 2.82 22.77 -5.28
CA MET A 416 4.20 23.18 -5.54
C MET A 416 4.29 23.99 -6.84
N PHE A 417 3.69 23.52 -7.94
CA PHE A 417 3.63 24.29 -9.20
C PHE A 417 2.90 25.61 -8.99
N ALA A 418 1.73 25.58 -8.36
CA ALA A 418 0.98 26.78 -7.97
C ALA A 418 1.84 27.77 -7.14
N GLY A 419 2.68 27.27 -6.23
CA GLY A 419 3.58 28.07 -5.41
C GLY A 419 4.70 28.76 -6.17
N THR A 420 5.15 28.19 -7.30
CA THR A 420 6.07 28.88 -8.22
C THR A 420 5.38 29.97 -9.04
N GLY A 421 4.05 30.14 -8.90
CA GLY A 421 3.25 31.02 -9.74
C GLY A 421 3.06 30.48 -11.16
N SER A 422 3.42 29.21 -11.38
CA SER A 422 3.22 28.47 -12.61
C SER A 422 1.97 27.61 -12.50
N TYR A 423 1.04 27.82 -13.43
CA TYR A 423 -0.13 26.97 -13.61
C TYR A 423 -0.38 26.79 -15.11
N SER A 424 0.70 26.41 -15.77
CA SER A 424 0.79 26.23 -17.22
C SER A 424 0.31 24.84 -17.63
N PRO A 425 -0.01 24.64 -18.91
CA PRO A 425 -0.31 23.30 -19.43
C PRO A 425 0.79 22.27 -19.13
N SER A 426 2.06 22.69 -19.15
CA SER A 426 3.20 21.82 -18.86
C SER A 426 3.23 21.29 -17.42
N ASP A 427 2.74 22.09 -16.46
CA ASP A 427 2.66 21.69 -15.04
C ASP A 427 1.65 20.55 -14.85
N PHE A 428 0.54 20.57 -15.58
CA PHE A 428 -0.43 19.47 -15.59
C PHE A 428 0.16 18.19 -16.17
N LEU A 429 0.93 18.30 -17.26
CA LEU A 429 1.60 17.14 -17.87
C LEU A 429 2.66 16.55 -16.92
N ALA A 430 3.45 17.40 -16.26
CA ALA A 430 4.42 16.96 -15.27
C ALA A 430 3.75 16.34 -14.04
N ALA A 431 2.68 16.95 -13.54
CA ALA A 431 1.90 16.40 -12.44
C ALA A 431 1.23 15.07 -12.81
N ALA A 432 0.87 14.86 -14.07
CA ALA A 432 0.31 13.59 -14.53
C ALA A 432 1.26 12.40 -14.29
N LEU A 433 2.58 12.63 -14.31
CA LEU A 433 3.61 11.60 -14.05
C LEU A 433 3.70 11.16 -12.58
N THR A 434 3.14 11.95 -11.66
CA THR A 434 3.16 11.62 -10.21
C THR A 434 2.36 10.36 -9.92
N ALA A 435 1.25 10.17 -10.62
CA ALA A 435 0.39 9.01 -10.46
C ALA A 435 1.09 7.68 -10.82
N PRO A 436 1.66 7.51 -12.04
CA PRO A 436 2.41 6.29 -12.37
C PRO A 436 3.67 6.14 -11.51
N ALA A 437 4.35 7.22 -11.15
CA ALA A 437 5.49 7.13 -10.22
C ALA A 437 5.08 6.56 -8.85
N PHE A 438 3.94 7.01 -8.30
CA PHE A 438 3.40 6.47 -7.06
C PHE A 438 3.03 4.99 -7.17
N LEU A 439 2.41 4.58 -8.30
CA LEU A 439 2.09 3.18 -8.57
C LEU A 439 3.35 2.31 -8.61
N VAL A 440 4.37 2.73 -9.36
CA VAL A 440 5.64 2.00 -9.50
C VAL A 440 6.34 1.88 -8.15
N LEU A 441 6.45 2.99 -7.41
CA LEU A 441 7.07 2.99 -6.08
C LEU A 441 6.30 2.09 -5.11
N SER A 442 4.97 2.14 -5.12
CA SER A 442 4.15 1.30 -4.25
C SER A 442 4.31 -0.18 -4.58
N THR A 443 4.30 -0.52 -5.88
CA THR A 443 4.49 -1.90 -6.35
C THR A 443 5.86 -2.44 -5.93
N PHE A 444 6.90 -1.63 -6.08
CA PHE A 444 8.25 -1.97 -5.66
C PHE A 444 8.35 -2.24 -4.15
N ILE A 445 7.78 -1.36 -3.31
CA ILE A 445 7.77 -1.53 -1.84
C ILE A 445 7.05 -2.83 -1.46
N LEU A 446 5.94 -3.13 -2.11
CA LEU A 446 5.16 -4.35 -1.86
C LEU A 446 6.00 -5.59 -2.21
N MET A 447 6.52 -5.68 -3.43
CA MET A 447 7.34 -6.82 -3.88
C MET A 447 8.56 -7.04 -2.98
N PHE A 448 9.25 -5.97 -2.59
CA PHE A 448 10.40 -6.05 -1.69
C PHE A 448 10.00 -6.63 -0.32
N ASN A 449 8.90 -6.16 0.27
CA ASN A 449 8.43 -6.65 1.56
C ASN A 449 8.02 -8.12 1.53
N ASP A 450 7.49 -8.60 0.41
CA ASP A 450 7.15 -10.01 0.23
C ASP A 450 8.38 -10.91 0.18
N LEU A 451 9.40 -10.52 -0.59
CA LEU A 451 10.67 -11.24 -0.60
C LEU A 451 11.32 -11.26 0.78
N VAL A 452 11.24 -10.16 1.53
CA VAL A 452 11.70 -10.11 2.93
C VAL A 452 10.88 -11.05 3.81
N PHE A 453 9.56 -11.09 3.65
CA PHE A 453 8.71 -12.01 4.40
C PHE A 453 9.06 -13.47 4.15
N LEU A 454 9.17 -13.88 2.88
CA LEU A 454 9.54 -15.25 2.50
C LEU A 454 10.94 -15.62 3.01
N ARG A 455 11.91 -14.72 2.89
CA ARG A 455 13.26 -14.94 3.45
C ARG A 455 13.23 -15.10 4.96
N ASN A 456 12.45 -14.29 5.65
CA ASN A 456 12.33 -14.39 7.11
C ASN A 456 11.57 -15.67 7.52
N ARG A 457 10.61 -16.13 6.72
CA ARG A 457 9.93 -17.43 6.92
C ARG A 457 10.95 -18.58 6.91
N VAL A 458 11.84 -18.64 5.92
CA VAL A 458 12.93 -19.63 5.85
C VAL A 458 13.86 -19.53 7.07
N LYS A 459 14.30 -18.32 7.43
CA LYS A 459 15.18 -18.11 8.58
C LYS A 459 14.55 -18.56 9.90
N ARG A 460 13.25 -18.36 10.07
CA ARG A 460 12.52 -18.79 11.27
C ARG A 460 12.35 -20.30 11.31
N ALA A 461 11.93 -20.92 10.21
CA ALA A 461 11.84 -22.37 10.12
C ALA A 461 13.21 -23.02 10.45
N HIS A 462 14.30 -22.45 9.95
CA HIS A 462 15.66 -22.87 10.31
C HIS A 462 15.95 -22.71 11.82
N ALA A 463 15.65 -21.55 12.40
CA ALA A 463 15.87 -21.30 13.82
C ALA A 463 15.05 -22.24 14.72
N ASN A 464 13.83 -22.58 14.33
CA ASN A 464 12.97 -23.49 15.08
C ASN A 464 13.54 -24.92 15.08
N ILE A 465 14.10 -25.37 13.95
CA ILE A 465 14.87 -26.62 13.90
C ILE A 465 16.09 -26.55 14.83
N GLU A 466 16.86 -25.44 14.83
CA GLU A 466 18.00 -25.29 15.75
C GLU A 466 17.59 -25.35 17.23
N VAL A 467 16.43 -24.80 17.58
CA VAL A 467 15.88 -24.91 18.94
C VAL A 467 15.52 -26.36 19.27
N SER A 468 14.89 -27.08 18.35
CA SER A 468 14.59 -28.49 18.55
C SER A 468 15.87 -29.34 18.69
N LEU A 469 16.88 -29.11 17.85
CA LEU A 469 18.19 -29.77 17.98
C LEU A 469 18.87 -29.47 19.33
N LYS A 470 18.67 -28.29 19.92
CA LYS A 470 19.16 -28.00 21.28
C LYS A 470 18.43 -28.81 22.34
N LYS A 471 17.10 -28.94 22.27
CA LYS A 471 16.34 -29.83 23.16
C LYS A 471 16.88 -31.26 23.10
N ARG A 472 17.35 -31.71 21.93
CA ARG A 472 17.98 -33.03 21.76
C ARG A 472 19.33 -33.15 22.45
N ILE A 473 20.17 -32.11 22.39
CA ILE A 473 21.46 -32.08 23.10
C ILE A 473 21.24 -32.34 24.59
N ASP A 474 20.17 -31.77 25.16
CA ASP A 474 19.81 -31.94 26.56
C ASP A 474 19.38 -33.38 26.91
N LEU A 475 18.96 -34.19 25.92
CA LEU A 475 18.61 -35.60 26.11
C LEU A 475 19.81 -36.55 26.00
N ILE A 476 20.92 -36.13 25.36
CA ILE A 476 22.11 -36.98 25.14
C ILE A 476 22.69 -37.55 26.46
N PRO A 477 22.84 -36.79 27.56
CA PRO A 477 23.39 -37.32 28.80
C PRO A 477 22.53 -38.43 29.40
N THR A 478 21.21 -38.26 29.38
CA THR A 478 20.24 -39.28 29.83
C THR A 478 20.35 -40.52 28.97
N LEU A 479 20.44 -40.34 27.66
CA LEU A 479 20.60 -41.41 26.70
C LEU A 479 21.93 -42.19 26.88
N GLU A 480 23.04 -41.49 27.12
CA GLU A 480 24.33 -42.11 27.48
C GLU A 480 24.24 -42.89 28.80
N SER A 481 23.49 -42.39 29.78
CA SER A 481 23.35 -43.05 31.09
C SER A 481 22.58 -44.36 30.98
N VAL A 482 21.49 -44.38 30.21
CA VAL A 482 20.68 -45.59 29.97
C VAL A 482 21.46 -46.61 29.14
N ALA A 483 22.13 -46.17 28.08
CA ALA A 483 22.95 -47.04 27.25
C ALA A 483 24.08 -47.71 28.06
N LYS A 484 24.74 -46.98 28.96
CA LYS A 484 25.79 -47.57 29.82
C LYS A 484 25.24 -48.56 30.85
N ALA A 485 24.04 -48.32 31.38
CA ALA A 485 23.46 -49.14 32.43
C ALA A 485 22.88 -50.46 31.90
N TYR A 486 22.30 -50.44 30.69
CA TYR A 486 21.53 -51.57 30.16
C TYR A 486 22.05 -52.14 28.84
N LEU A 487 22.85 -51.38 28.08
CA LEU A 487 23.26 -51.72 26.71
C LEU A 487 24.80 -51.68 26.55
N GLU A 488 25.56 -52.01 27.59
CA GLU A 488 27.04 -51.91 27.59
C GLU A 488 27.70 -52.72 26.46
N HIS A 489 27.10 -53.84 26.07
CA HIS A 489 27.61 -54.70 24.99
C HIS A 489 27.18 -54.25 23.58
N GLU A 490 26.31 -53.25 23.46
CA GLU A 490 25.80 -52.72 22.20
C GLU A 490 26.71 -51.62 21.64
N ARG A 491 27.81 -52.04 21.02
CA ARG A 491 28.80 -51.12 20.42
C ARG A 491 28.21 -50.13 19.43
N GLU A 492 27.25 -50.58 18.63
CA GLU A 492 26.60 -49.76 17.61
C GLU A 492 25.84 -48.57 18.23
N VAL A 493 25.13 -48.80 19.34
CA VAL A 493 24.44 -47.74 20.08
C VAL A 493 25.43 -46.69 20.56
N HIS A 494 26.50 -47.11 21.24
CA HIS A 494 27.51 -46.19 21.74
C HIS A 494 28.20 -45.38 20.63
N GLN A 495 28.44 -45.99 19.46
CA GLN A 495 28.99 -45.30 18.29
C GLN A 495 28.03 -44.25 17.73
N ASN A 496 26.75 -44.60 17.58
CA ASN A 496 25.73 -43.68 17.07
C ASN A 496 25.52 -42.48 18.02
N ILE A 497 25.55 -42.72 19.33
CA ILE A 497 25.48 -41.67 20.36
C ILE A 497 26.69 -40.73 20.29
N ALA A 498 27.90 -41.30 20.20
CA ALA A 498 29.12 -40.52 20.08
C ALA A 498 29.13 -39.67 18.80
N ALA A 499 28.65 -40.23 17.68
CA ALA A 499 28.51 -39.52 16.42
C ALA A 499 27.51 -38.35 16.54
N LEU A 500 26.31 -38.61 17.07
CA LEU A 500 25.29 -37.58 17.30
C LEU A 500 25.83 -36.44 18.19
N ARG A 501 26.51 -36.79 19.28
CA ARG A 501 27.15 -35.81 20.18
C ARG A 501 28.21 -34.99 19.47
N SER A 502 29.02 -35.59 18.60
CA SER A 502 30.08 -34.89 17.87
C SER A 502 29.54 -33.84 16.89
N ILE A 503 28.37 -34.11 16.28
CA ILE A 503 27.72 -33.20 15.35
C ILE A 503 27.12 -32.01 16.09
N LEU A 504 26.46 -32.28 17.23
CA LEU A 504 25.66 -31.30 17.94
C LEU A 504 26.44 -30.46 18.98
N SER A 505 27.54 -30.97 19.54
CA SER A 505 28.25 -30.31 20.65
C SER A 505 29.02 -29.05 20.22
N GLY A 506 28.94 -28.00 21.05
CA GLY A 506 29.81 -26.81 20.96
C GLY A 506 29.46 -25.79 19.87
N LYS A 507 28.35 -25.96 19.15
CA LYS A 507 27.91 -25.06 18.07
C LYS A 507 26.74 -24.18 18.49
N LYS A 508 26.74 -22.92 18.01
CA LYS A 508 25.64 -21.96 18.22
C LYS A 508 24.66 -21.88 17.06
N LYS A 509 25.10 -22.27 15.86
CA LYS A 509 24.35 -22.27 14.60
C LYS A 509 24.75 -23.50 13.79
N TYR A 510 23.82 -24.02 13.01
CA TYR A 510 24.04 -25.18 12.14
C TYR A 510 23.81 -24.79 10.68
N SER A 511 24.59 -25.34 9.75
CA SER A 511 24.26 -25.26 8.32
C SER A 511 23.16 -26.27 7.95
N PRO A 512 22.46 -26.10 6.81
CA PRO A 512 21.49 -27.10 6.34
C PRO A 512 22.09 -28.52 6.22
N GLU A 513 23.35 -28.64 5.78
CA GLU A 513 24.06 -29.92 5.71
C GLU A 513 24.33 -30.52 7.09
N GLU A 514 24.67 -29.67 8.08
CA GLU A 514 24.87 -30.12 9.46
C GLU A 514 23.56 -30.56 10.11
N ILE A 515 22.45 -29.85 9.85
CA ILE A 515 21.11 -30.24 10.28
C ILE A 515 20.75 -31.61 9.69
N ASP A 516 20.96 -31.80 8.38
CA ASP A 516 20.73 -33.10 7.72
C ASP A 516 21.56 -34.22 8.36
N SER A 517 22.83 -33.95 8.67
CA SER A 517 23.70 -34.94 9.31
C SER A 517 23.24 -35.29 10.73
N ALA A 518 22.78 -34.30 11.50
CA ALA A 518 22.27 -34.48 12.85
C ALA A 518 21.00 -35.33 12.83
N ILE A 519 20.07 -35.01 11.93
CA ILE A 519 18.83 -35.76 11.72
C ILE A 519 19.13 -37.24 11.43
N ARG A 520 20.04 -37.53 10.49
CA ARG A 520 20.34 -38.93 10.12
C ARG A 520 20.98 -39.70 11.27
N ALA A 521 21.93 -39.08 11.98
CA ALA A 521 22.59 -39.71 13.12
C ALA A 521 21.59 -39.99 14.25
N GLU A 522 20.65 -39.09 14.45
CA GLU A 522 19.60 -39.22 15.45
C GLU A 522 18.62 -40.35 15.10
N SER A 523 18.06 -40.38 13.90
CA SER A 523 17.17 -41.48 13.50
C SER A 523 17.87 -42.84 13.61
N ALA A 524 19.18 -42.92 13.36
CA ALA A 524 19.95 -44.13 13.61
C ALA A 524 20.01 -44.52 15.10
N VAL A 525 20.20 -43.55 16.01
CA VAL A 525 20.13 -43.79 17.46
C VAL A 525 18.72 -44.23 17.87
N THR A 526 17.68 -43.50 17.48
CA THR A 526 16.29 -43.80 17.89
C THR A 526 15.84 -45.17 17.36
N ASN A 527 16.12 -45.48 16.09
CA ASN A 527 15.80 -46.79 15.50
C ASN A 527 16.49 -47.94 16.25
N ARG A 528 17.77 -47.77 16.58
CA ARG A 528 18.52 -48.81 17.29
C ARG A 528 18.01 -48.98 18.72
N MET A 529 17.69 -47.89 19.42
CA MET A 529 17.13 -47.94 20.77
C MET A 529 15.74 -48.60 20.80
N LEU A 530 14.89 -48.32 19.79
CA LEU A 530 13.59 -48.97 19.66
C LEU A 530 13.72 -50.48 19.43
N ALA A 531 14.62 -50.90 18.54
CA ALA A 531 14.87 -52.31 18.30
C ALA A 531 15.37 -53.04 19.56
N LEU A 532 16.29 -52.42 20.29
CA LEU A 532 16.83 -53.00 21.53
C LEU A 532 15.83 -53.01 22.68
N ALA A 533 14.89 -52.06 22.73
CA ALA A 533 13.82 -52.11 23.73
C ALA A 533 12.92 -53.35 23.56
N GLU A 534 12.78 -53.87 22.33
CA GLU A 534 12.07 -55.13 22.08
C GLU A 534 12.92 -56.36 22.41
N ASP A 535 14.23 -56.31 22.16
CA ASP A 535 15.15 -57.41 22.45
C ASP A 535 15.43 -57.60 23.96
N TYR A 536 15.26 -56.55 24.77
CA TYR A 536 15.56 -56.53 26.21
C TYR A 536 14.32 -56.15 27.04
N PRO A 537 13.51 -57.11 27.51
CA PRO A 537 12.28 -56.85 28.27
C PRO A 537 12.48 -56.06 29.57
N ASP A 538 13.62 -56.26 30.25
CA ASP A 538 13.98 -55.53 31.47
C ASP A 538 14.19 -54.02 31.20
N LEU A 539 14.61 -53.68 29.98
CA LEU A 539 14.76 -52.30 29.53
C LEU A 539 13.39 -51.68 29.19
N LYS A 540 12.48 -52.48 28.61
CA LYS A 540 11.10 -52.09 28.27
C LYS A 540 10.26 -51.75 29.50
N GLY A 541 10.46 -52.47 30.61
CA GLY A 541 9.74 -52.25 31.87
C GLY A 541 10.25 -51.07 32.71
N ASN A 542 11.33 -50.41 32.30
CA ASN A 542 11.94 -49.33 33.07
C ASN A 542 11.28 -47.97 32.77
N GLU A 543 10.77 -47.31 33.80
CA GLU A 543 10.08 -46.01 33.69
C GLU A 543 10.98 -44.89 33.13
N VAL A 544 12.28 -44.88 33.45
CA VAL A 544 13.24 -43.90 32.92
C VAL A 544 13.47 -44.12 31.43
N MET A 545 13.56 -45.39 31.00
CA MET A 545 13.67 -45.73 29.58
C MET A 545 12.40 -45.37 28.81
N SER A 546 11.21 -45.75 29.31
CA SER A 546 9.94 -45.40 28.67
C SER A 546 9.82 -43.89 28.47
N ASN A 547 10.07 -43.10 29.53
CA ASN A 547 10.05 -41.64 29.45
C ASN A 547 11.10 -41.07 28.47
N LEU A 548 12.27 -41.69 28.35
CA LEU A 548 13.29 -41.28 27.39
C LEU A 548 12.85 -41.59 25.96
N MET A 549 12.30 -42.78 25.70
CA MET A 549 11.81 -43.18 24.39
C MET A 549 10.65 -42.30 23.93
N ASP A 550 9.70 -42.01 24.84
CA ASP A 550 8.60 -41.09 24.56
C ASP A 550 9.12 -39.71 24.16
N LYS A 551 10.09 -39.17 24.90
CA LYS A 551 10.74 -37.89 24.57
C LYS A 551 11.52 -37.95 23.26
N LEU A 552 12.20 -39.04 22.95
CA LEU A 552 12.93 -39.19 21.68
C LEU A 552 11.98 -39.18 20.49
N VAL A 553 10.90 -39.96 20.56
CA VAL A 553 9.87 -40.02 19.51
C VAL A 553 9.20 -38.65 19.36
N LEU A 554 8.86 -37.99 20.48
CA LEU A 554 8.29 -36.64 20.48
C LEU A 554 9.16 -35.64 19.72
N VAL A 555 10.46 -35.60 20.03
CA VAL A 555 11.37 -34.65 19.38
C VAL A 555 11.68 -35.09 17.94
N GLU A 556 11.71 -36.39 17.61
CA GLU A 556 11.80 -36.90 16.23
C GLU A 556 10.63 -36.41 15.37
N ASN A 557 9.42 -36.53 15.87
CA ASN A 557 8.20 -36.04 15.22
C ASN A 557 8.20 -34.50 15.07
N GLU A 558 8.60 -33.78 16.11
CA GLU A 558 8.77 -32.31 16.07
C GLU A 558 9.70 -31.89 14.93
N VAL A 559 10.86 -32.54 14.78
CA VAL A 559 11.81 -32.19 13.70
C VAL A 559 11.32 -32.62 12.33
N ALA A 560 10.63 -33.76 12.21
CA ALA A 560 10.03 -34.18 10.95
C ALA A 560 9.05 -33.11 10.43
N LEU A 561 8.13 -32.65 11.29
CA LEU A 561 7.16 -31.60 10.96
C LEU A 561 7.85 -30.26 10.64
N MET A 562 8.89 -29.88 11.40
CA MET A 562 9.64 -28.65 11.15
C MET A 562 10.46 -28.71 9.85
N ARG A 563 11.00 -29.88 9.48
CA ARG A 563 11.74 -30.10 8.23
C ARG A 563 10.84 -29.85 7.02
N ASP A 564 9.63 -30.40 7.04
CA ASP A 564 8.66 -30.23 5.96
C ASP A 564 8.28 -28.75 5.84
N GLY A 565 7.92 -28.10 6.95
CA GLY A 565 7.65 -26.67 6.97
C GLY A 565 8.85 -25.79 6.53
N TYR A 566 10.08 -26.21 6.80
CA TYR A 566 11.29 -25.54 6.29
C TYR A 566 11.41 -25.68 4.77
N ASN A 567 11.29 -26.89 4.24
CA ASN A 567 11.40 -27.15 2.81
C ASN A 567 10.31 -26.43 2.01
N ASP A 568 9.07 -26.42 2.50
CA ASP A 568 7.97 -25.64 1.91
C ASP A 568 8.30 -24.14 1.89
N SER A 569 8.88 -23.63 2.97
CA SER A 569 9.29 -22.24 3.06
C SER A 569 10.41 -21.90 2.08
N VAL A 570 11.37 -22.82 1.86
CA VAL A 570 12.45 -22.67 0.88
C VAL A 570 11.89 -22.68 -0.55
N GLU A 571 10.93 -23.57 -0.84
CA GLU A 571 10.27 -23.64 -2.15
C GLU A 571 9.53 -22.34 -2.48
N LEU A 572 8.71 -21.84 -1.54
CA LEU A 572 8.00 -20.57 -1.72
C LEU A 572 8.96 -19.40 -1.91
N TYR A 573 10.06 -19.35 -1.16
CA TYR A 573 11.07 -18.30 -1.28
C TYR A 573 11.82 -18.35 -2.62
N ARG A 574 12.26 -19.55 -3.06
CA ARG A 574 12.90 -19.74 -4.37
C ARG A 574 11.95 -19.35 -5.50
N THR A 575 10.72 -19.84 -5.48
CA THR A 575 9.70 -19.53 -6.48
C THR A 575 9.43 -18.03 -6.55
N GLY A 576 9.25 -17.37 -5.40
CA GLY A 576 9.01 -15.93 -5.33
C GLY A 576 10.19 -15.09 -5.82
N SER A 577 11.43 -15.47 -5.47
CA SER A 577 12.64 -14.75 -5.87
C SER A 577 13.05 -14.95 -7.34
N GLN A 578 12.54 -16.01 -7.99
CA GLN A 578 12.88 -16.36 -9.37
C GLN A 578 11.79 -15.96 -10.39
N ARG A 579 10.62 -15.51 -9.92
CA ARG A 579 9.52 -15.06 -10.78
C ARG A 579 9.76 -13.64 -11.31
N PHE A 580 9.30 -13.36 -12.53
CA PHE A 580 9.26 -11.98 -13.05
C PHE A 580 8.01 -11.23 -12.54
N PRO A 581 8.14 -9.98 -12.05
CA PRO A 581 9.34 -9.12 -12.06
C PRO A 581 10.24 -9.19 -10.81
N GLU A 582 9.87 -9.95 -9.78
CA GLU A 582 10.57 -10.05 -8.49
C GLU A 582 12.06 -10.42 -8.62
N ILE A 583 12.42 -11.21 -9.64
CA ILE A 583 13.80 -11.59 -9.98
C ILE A 583 14.74 -10.40 -10.16
N ILE A 584 14.22 -9.26 -10.66
CA ILE A 584 15.02 -8.04 -10.81
C ILE A 584 15.37 -7.49 -9.43
N LEU A 585 14.40 -7.41 -8.53
CA LEU A 585 14.62 -6.97 -7.15
C LEU A 585 15.54 -7.94 -6.42
N ALA A 586 15.33 -9.25 -6.57
CA ALA A 586 16.15 -10.27 -5.94
C ALA A 586 17.63 -10.11 -6.31
N LYS A 587 17.93 -9.89 -7.59
CA LYS A 587 19.31 -9.67 -8.09
C LYS A 587 19.90 -8.34 -7.60
N VAL A 588 19.15 -7.24 -7.69
CA VAL A 588 19.63 -5.90 -7.30
C VAL A 588 19.92 -5.80 -5.80
N PHE A 589 19.10 -6.45 -4.96
CA PHE A 589 19.24 -6.41 -3.50
C PHE A 589 19.92 -7.66 -2.90
N HIS A 590 20.52 -8.50 -3.74
CA HIS A 590 21.27 -9.69 -3.33
C HIS A 590 20.49 -10.66 -2.42
N PHE A 591 19.22 -10.93 -2.75
CA PHE A 591 18.47 -12.02 -2.13
C PHE A 591 19.08 -13.35 -2.59
N ARG A 592 19.84 -14.00 -1.71
CA ARG A 592 20.48 -15.29 -1.96
C ARG A 592 19.46 -16.42 -1.86
N ASP A 593 19.64 -17.47 -2.66
CA ASP A 593 18.87 -18.71 -2.53
C ASP A 593 19.10 -19.37 -1.17
N ALA A 594 18.14 -20.19 -0.74
CA ALA A 594 18.21 -21.02 0.46
C ALA A 594 18.22 -22.50 0.06
N ASP A 595 18.94 -23.36 0.77
CA ASP A 595 19.06 -24.79 0.45
C ASP A 595 17.98 -25.64 1.11
N PHE A 596 17.57 -26.72 0.46
CA PHE A 596 16.63 -27.69 1.03
C PHE A 596 17.35 -28.65 1.99
N LEU A 597 16.62 -29.12 3.00
CA LEU A 597 17.00 -30.26 3.82
C LEU A 597 16.65 -31.56 3.08
N ARG A 598 17.59 -32.51 3.04
CA ARG A 598 17.49 -33.75 2.26
C ARG A 598 17.33 -35.00 3.12
N ALA A 599 17.57 -34.92 4.43
CA ALA A 599 17.40 -36.07 5.31
C ALA A 599 15.93 -36.51 5.35
N GLN A 600 15.66 -37.82 5.22
CA GLN A 600 14.31 -38.38 5.25
C GLN A 600 13.91 -38.75 6.68
N LEU A 601 12.79 -38.20 7.14
CA LEU A 601 12.14 -38.48 8.42
C LEU A 601 10.65 -38.74 8.15
N GLU A 602 10.05 -39.67 8.87
CA GLU A 602 8.60 -39.89 8.89
C GLU A 602 8.09 -39.67 10.31
N VAL A 603 6.90 -39.09 10.46
CA VAL A 603 6.22 -38.95 11.76
C VAL A 603 5.78 -40.34 12.22
N ARG A 604 6.09 -40.68 13.47
CA ARG A 604 5.84 -41.99 14.08
C ARG A 604 4.90 -41.86 15.27
N LYS A 605 4.10 -42.90 15.53
CA LYS A 605 3.37 -43.00 16.78
C LYS A 605 4.25 -43.65 17.83
N ALA A 606 4.35 -43.07 19.02
CA ALA A 606 5.02 -43.72 20.14
C ALA A 606 4.42 -45.13 20.39
N PRO A 607 5.25 -46.17 20.61
CA PRO A 607 4.75 -47.50 20.91
C PRO A 607 3.96 -47.47 22.22
N LYS A 608 2.65 -47.76 22.16
CA LYS A 608 1.83 -47.88 23.37
C LYS A 608 2.33 -49.07 24.18
N VAL A 609 2.82 -48.81 25.38
CA VAL A 609 3.09 -49.86 26.37
C VAL A 609 1.74 -50.48 26.75
N ALA A 610 1.38 -51.59 26.12
CA ALA A 610 0.25 -52.40 26.55
C ALA A 610 0.66 -53.07 27.86
N LEU A 611 0.10 -52.59 28.97
CA LEU A 611 0.08 -53.37 30.20
C LEU A 611 -0.94 -54.49 29.96
N GLU A 612 -0.47 -55.69 29.63
CA GLU A 612 -1.28 -56.89 29.78
C GLU A 612 -1.56 -57.04 31.29
N THR A 613 -2.80 -56.74 31.69
CA THR A 613 -3.32 -57.00 33.04
C THR A 613 -3.71 -58.44 33.23
#